data_AF-A0A8S2FJE3-F1
#
_entry.id   AF-A0A8S2FJE3-F1
#
_cell.length_a   1.000
_cell.length_b   1.000
_cell.length_c   1.000
_cell.angle_alpha   90.00
_cell.angle_beta   90.00
_cell.angle_gamma   90.00
#
_symmetry.space_group_name_H-M   'P 1'
#
loop_
_entity.id
_entity.type
_entity.pdbx_description
1 polymer ?
#
loop_
_entity_poly.entity_id
_entity_poly.type
_entity_poly.pdbx_seq_one_letter_code
_entity_poly.pdbx_strand_id
1 'polypeptide(L)'
;IFRPLRVRLEQVLVSQHEPVTLYKLTNLLKFYESTIKQLLPNECQLVQVLDEVSNLSSKMFLNTLNANATRLIEKVDMPTPDLNLSDELRRTLALLKDILDTHSTSMIPFESKRIDFQQIVYSIIDPLLQMCALSAAKLGVVEMAVYMINCISAIRTTLAVFAFTDEKIEMLEGQIEANTDALIGEQASYILLRTDLLDAYRLIEKHQENQGALSYKPGMDMITLKAAMNKFDSYLSTPDMFTMPQIKYLASAVIREKIKKRSVELVCEAYATLYSAIIDQKNLYSNPYSIVPRTPEQIVKLLS
;
A
#
# COMPACT_ATOMS: atom_id res chain seq x y z
N ILE A 1 42.84 6.25 -34.02
CA ILE A 1 41.84 7.35 -33.87
C ILE A 1 40.73 6.98 -32.89
N PHE A 2 40.27 5.73 -32.83
CA PHE A 2 39.16 5.32 -31.95
C PHE A 2 39.54 5.11 -30.47
N ARG A 3 40.82 4.85 -30.16
CA ARG A 3 41.31 4.68 -28.78
C ARG A 3 41.19 5.96 -27.91
N PRO A 4 41.55 7.17 -28.40
CA PRO A 4 41.28 8.42 -27.68
C PRO A 4 39.79 8.72 -27.46
N LEU A 5 38.93 8.40 -28.42
CA LEU A 5 37.48 8.59 -28.29
C LEU A 5 36.93 7.71 -27.16
N ARG A 6 37.29 6.42 -27.16
CA ARG A 6 36.94 5.47 -26.11
C ARG A 6 37.35 5.98 -24.72
N VAL A 7 38.63 6.35 -24.56
CA VAL A 7 39.16 6.82 -23.27
C VAL A 7 38.41 8.06 -22.78
N ARG A 8 38.07 9.00 -23.66
CA ARG A 8 37.29 10.18 -23.27
C ARG A 8 35.87 9.83 -22.84
N LEU A 9 35.20 8.93 -23.54
CA LEU A 9 33.85 8.48 -23.17
C LEU A 9 33.87 7.73 -21.83
N GLU A 10 34.83 6.84 -21.62
CA GLU A 10 35.02 6.13 -20.35
C GLU A 10 35.29 7.10 -19.20
N GLN A 11 36.16 8.11 -19.39
CA GLN A 11 36.44 9.14 -18.38
C GLN A 11 35.19 9.96 -18.01
N VAL A 12 34.38 10.33 -19.00
CA VAL A 12 33.11 11.03 -18.75
C VAL A 12 32.18 10.15 -17.94
N LEU A 13 32.00 8.88 -18.31
CA LEU A 13 31.15 7.96 -17.56
C LEU A 13 31.61 7.77 -16.11
N VAL A 14 32.92 7.59 -15.88
CA VAL A 14 33.50 7.46 -14.53
C VAL A 14 33.35 8.71 -13.68
N SER A 15 33.37 9.89 -14.29
CA SER A 15 33.18 11.17 -13.59
C SER A 15 31.74 11.46 -13.18
N GLN A 16 30.76 10.73 -13.73
CA GLN A 16 29.33 10.95 -13.48
C GLN A 16 28.82 10.01 -12.39
N HIS A 17 28.22 10.59 -11.36
CA HIS A 17 27.64 9.85 -10.23
C HIS A 17 26.11 10.03 -10.12
N GLU A 18 25.55 10.97 -10.88
CA GLU A 18 24.12 11.25 -10.88
C GLU A 18 23.37 10.24 -11.77
N PRO A 19 22.40 9.48 -11.22
CA PRO A 19 21.72 8.41 -11.96
C PRO A 19 20.98 8.91 -13.20
N VAL A 20 20.31 10.07 -13.10
CA VAL A 20 19.57 10.67 -14.23
C VAL A 20 20.49 11.03 -15.38
N THR A 21 21.63 11.67 -15.06
CA THR A 21 22.63 12.06 -16.07
C THR A 21 23.29 10.84 -16.71
N LEU A 22 23.65 9.82 -15.92
CA LEU A 22 24.14 8.53 -16.44
C LEU A 22 23.13 7.87 -17.37
N TYR A 23 21.84 7.95 -17.04
CA TYR A 23 20.78 7.38 -17.87
C TYR A 23 20.60 8.14 -19.19
N LYS A 24 20.62 9.48 -19.15
CA LYS A 24 20.62 10.33 -20.36
C LYS A 24 21.79 10.00 -21.28
N LEU A 25 22.99 9.86 -20.73
CA LEU A 25 24.18 9.44 -21.48
C LEU A 25 24.01 8.05 -22.09
N THR A 26 23.48 7.10 -21.32
CA THR A 26 23.21 5.74 -21.81
C THR A 26 22.25 5.74 -22.99
N ASN A 27 21.15 6.49 -22.91
CA ASN A 27 20.18 6.62 -24.01
C ASN A 27 20.79 7.29 -25.25
N LEU A 28 21.62 8.31 -25.05
CA LEU A 28 22.31 8.99 -26.15
C LEU A 28 23.31 8.05 -26.85
N LEU A 29 24.08 7.29 -26.09
CA LEU A 29 25.01 6.29 -26.61
C LEU A 29 24.27 5.20 -27.40
N LYS A 30 23.19 4.63 -26.85
CA LYS A 30 22.34 3.64 -27.55
C LYS A 30 21.73 4.20 -28.84
N PHE A 31 21.30 5.46 -28.83
CA PHE A 31 20.77 6.11 -30.04
C PHE A 31 21.83 6.27 -31.13
N TYR A 32 23.01 6.79 -30.79
CA TYR A 32 24.10 6.94 -31.76
C TYR A 32 24.65 5.60 -32.24
N GLU A 33 24.76 4.62 -31.34
CA GLU A 33 25.11 3.25 -31.68
C GLU A 33 24.15 2.67 -32.72
N SER A 34 22.83 2.79 -32.49
CA SER A 34 21.80 2.32 -33.43
C SER A 34 21.86 3.06 -34.77
N THR A 35 22.03 4.38 -34.75
CA THR A 35 22.12 5.21 -35.97
C THR A 35 23.37 4.87 -36.79
N ILE A 36 24.52 4.71 -36.13
CA ILE A 36 25.79 4.42 -36.80
C ILE A 36 25.83 2.98 -37.32
N LYS A 37 25.23 2.02 -36.60
CA LYS A 37 25.05 0.62 -37.07
C LYS A 37 24.21 0.54 -38.36
N GLN A 38 23.32 1.51 -38.63
CA GLN A 38 22.57 1.57 -39.89
C GLN A 38 23.41 2.09 -41.07
N LEU A 39 24.47 2.86 -40.80
CA LEU A 39 25.29 3.53 -41.81
C LEU A 39 26.60 2.80 -42.12
N LEU A 40 27.08 1.97 -41.21
CA LEU A 40 28.39 1.29 -41.31
C LEU A 40 28.25 -0.23 -41.11
N PRO A 41 29.11 -1.04 -41.75
CA PRO A 41 29.19 -2.47 -41.48
C PRO A 41 29.50 -2.75 -40.00
N ASN A 42 28.94 -3.83 -39.47
CA ASN A 42 29.10 -4.22 -38.07
C ASN A 42 30.56 -4.55 -37.69
N GLU A 43 31.42 -4.90 -38.65
CA GLU A 43 32.84 -5.13 -38.39
C GLU A 43 33.65 -3.82 -38.17
N CYS A 44 33.01 -2.65 -38.34
CA CYS A 44 33.70 -1.38 -38.14
C CYS A 44 34.13 -1.20 -36.68
N GLN A 45 35.40 -0.85 -36.48
CA GLN A 45 35.97 -0.61 -35.14
C GLN A 45 35.21 0.48 -34.35
N LEU A 46 34.59 1.46 -35.02
CA LEU A 46 33.75 2.47 -34.38
C LEU A 46 32.48 1.86 -33.78
N VAL A 47 31.83 0.95 -34.50
CA VAL A 47 30.62 0.25 -34.04
C VAL A 47 30.95 -0.59 -32.80
N GLN A 48 32.07 -1.31 -32.81
CA GLN A 48 32.54 -2.08 -31.65
C GLN A 48 32.83 -1.19 -30.43
N VAL A 49 33.49 -0.04 -30.62
CA VAL A 49 33.76 0.89 -29.51
C VAL A 49 32.48 1.48 -28.93
N LEU A 50 31.50 1.84 -29.77
CA LEU A 50 30.21 2.35 -29.30
C LEU A 50 29.42 1.29 -28.53
N ASP A 51 29.43 0.05 -29.01
CA ASP A 51 28.79 -1.09 -28.34
C ASP A 51 29.41 -1.35 -26.96
N GLU A 52 30.74 -1.38 -26.86
CA GLU A 52 31.46 -1.54 -25.59
C GLU A 52 31.15 -0.41 -24.59
N VAL A 53 31.14 0.85 -25.05
CA VAL A 53 30.88 2.02 -24.21
C VAL A 53 29.41 2.12 -23.79
N SER A 54 28.48 1.77 -24.68
CA SER A 54 27.02 1.69 -24.41
C SER A 54 26.72 0.63 -23.34
N ASN A 55 27.36 -0.54 -23.46
CA ASN A 55 27.28 -1.61 -22.47
C ASN A 55 27.89 -1.20 -21.13
N LEU A 56 29.04 -0.51 -21.12
CA LEU A 56 29.65 0.02 -19.91
C LEU A 56 28.73 1.05 -19.23
N SER A 57 28.18 1.99 -19.99
CA SER A 57 27.27 3.02 -19.50
C SER A 57 26.02 2.40 -18.85
N SER A 58 25.43 1.40 -19.51
CA SER A 58 24.28 0.66 -18.98
C SER A 58 24.60 -0.05 -17.66
N LYS A 59 25.77 -0.72 -17.58
CA LYS A 59 26.23 -1.37 -16.34
C LYS A 59 26.48 -0.38 -15.22
N MET A 60 27.10 0.76 -15.52
CA MET A 60 27.35 1.81 -14.53
C MET A 60 26.05 2.38 -13.98
N PHE A 61 25.09 2.70 -14.86
CA PHE A 61 23.77 3.16 -14.45
C PHE A 61 23.06 2.15 -13.53
N LEU A 62 22.99 0.87 -13.94
CA LEU A 62 22.37 -0.18 -13.11
C LEU A 62 23.08 -0.38 -11.77
N ASN A 63 24.42 -0.32 -11.76
CA ASN A 63 25.20 -0.40 -10.52
C ASN A 63 24.90 0.77 -9.58
N THR A 64 24.79 2.00 -10.11
CA THR A 64 24.40 3.17 -9.31
C THR A 64 22.96 3.05 -8.80
N LEU A 65 22.06 2.52 -9.62
CA LEU A 65 20.66 2.28 -9.24
C LEU A 65 20.57 1.26 -8.10
N ASN A 66 21.25 0.14 -8.23
CA ASN A 66 21.31 -0.90 -7.21
C ASN A 66 22.00 -0.40 -5.94
N ALA A 67 23.07 0.39 -6.05
CA ALA A 67 23.71 1.01 -4.89
C ALA A 67 22.79 2.02 -4.18
N ASN A 68 21.89 2.69 -4.92
CA ASN A 68 20.85 3.51 -4.31
C ASN A 68 19.83 2.62 -3.57
N ALA A 69 19.32 1.58 -4.25
CA ALA A 69 18.41 0.61 -3.68
C ALA A 69 18.92 -0.03 -2.38
N THR A 70 20.19 -0.47 -2.34
CA THR A 70 20.79 -1.05 -1.14
C THR A 70 20.85 -0.04 0.01
N ARG A 71 21.22 1.22 -0.27
CA ARG A 71 21.28 2.28 0.76
C ARG A 71 19.94 2.57 1.41
N LEU A 72 18.83 2.44 0.67
CA LEU A 72 17.47 2.59 1.22
C LEU A 72 17.20 1.62 2.35
N ILE A 73 17.74 0.40 2.26
CA ILE A 73 17.49 -0.69 3.21
C ILE A 73 18.48 -0.65 4.39
N GLU A 74 19.68 -0.09 4.19
CA GLU A 74 20.72 -0.03 5.23
C GLU A 74 20.38 0.95 6.37
N LYS A 75 19.67 2.05 6.06
CA LYS A 75 19.32 3.09 7.03
C LYS A 75 17.83 3.39 6.99
N VAL A 76 17.05 2.50 7.61
CA VAL A 76 15.61 2.66 7.72
C VAL A 76 15.25 3.30 9.04
N ASP A 77 14.78 4.55 8.98
CA ASP A 77 14.21 5.25 10.12
C ASP A 77 12.74 4.84 10.34
N MET A 78 12.26 5.02 11.56
CA MET A 78 10.84 4.83 11.86
C MET A 78 9.98 5.92 11.20
N PRO A 79 8.72 5.61 10.85
CA PRO A 79 7.79 6.61 10.34
C PRO A 79 7.57 7.74 11.35
N THR A 80 7.27 8.92 10.83
CA THR A 80 6.85 10.04 11.66
C THR A 80 5.50 9.75 12.33
N PRO A 81 5.18 10.38 13.48
CA PRO A 81 3.94 10.12 14.20
C PRO A 81 2.64 10.42 13.42
N ASP A 82 2.73 11.22 12.36
CA ASP A 82 1.64 11.52 11.43
C ASP A 82 1.51 10.48 10.29
N LEU A 83 2.29 9.40 10.32
CA LEU A 83 2.28 8.29 9.35
C LEU A 83 2.40 8.75 7.89
N ASN A 84 3.14 9.83 7.70
CA ASN A 84 3.39 10.46 6.42
C ASN A 84 4.60 9.80 5.74
N LEU A 85 4.77 10.04 4.44
CA LEU A 85 5.88 9.45 3.68
C LEU A 85 7.23 9.90 4.27
N SER A 86 8.23 9.02 4.29
CA SER A 86 9.59 9.45 4.63
C SER A 86 10.14 10.36 3.53
N ASP A 87 11.02 11.30 3.90
CA ASP A 87 11.69 12.16 2.91
C ASP A 87 12.51 11.33 1.92
N GLU A 88 13.09 10.22 2.37
CA GLU A 88 13.86 9.31 1.54
C GLU A 88 13.00 8.63 0.48
N LEU A 89 11.77 8.22 0.83
CA LEU A 89 10.79 7.70 -0.13
C LEU A 89 10.43 8.77 -1.16
N ARG A 90 10.14 10.00 -0.73
CA ARG A 90 9.77 11.10 -1.66
C ARG A 90 10.91 11.41 -2.64
N ARG A 91 12.15 11.52 -2.14
CA ARG A 91 13.33 11.80 -2.97
C ARG A 91 13.59 10.69 -3.98
N THR A 92 13.48 9.43 -3.56
CA THR A 92 13.73 8.29 -4.44
C THR A 92 12.64 8.12 -5.50
N LEU A 93 11.37 8.40 -5.14
CA LEU A 93 10.27 8.44 -6.11
C LEU A 93 10.44 9.55 -7.14
N ALA A 94 10.90 10.74 -6.71
CA ALA A 94 11.22 11.83 -7.63
C ALA A 94 12.35 11.43 -8.60
N LEU A 95 13.42 10.82 -8.08
CA LEU A 95 14.51 10.30 -8.90
C LEU A 95 14.03 9.25 -9.92
N LEU A 96 13.22 8.28 -9.47
CA LEU A 96 12.66 7.27 -10.36
C LEU A 96 11.83 7.95 -11.46
N LYS A 97 10.96 8.89 -11.09
CA LYS A 97 10.15 9.64 -12.04
C LYS A 97 11.01 10.33 -13.10
N ASP A 98 12.08 11.02 -12.70
CA ASP A 98 12.99 11.71 -13.62
C ASP A 98 13.69 10.74 -14.60
N ILE A 99 14.06 9.55 -14.12
CA ILE A 99 14.63 8.48 -14.96
C ILE A 99 13.59 7.98 -15.97
N LEU A 100 12.36 7.70 -15.52
CA LEU A 100 11.29 7.19 -16.37
C LEU A 100 10.80 8.24 -17.39
N ASP A 101 10.76 9.52 -17.03
CA ASP A 101 10.47 10.63 -17.94
C ASP A 101 11.55 10.72 -19.04
N THR A 102 12.83 10.57 -18.67
CA THR A 102 13.94 10.48 -19.63
C THR A 102 13.82 9.26 -20.54
N HIS A 103 13.33 8.13 -20.01
CA HIS A 103 13.11 6.94 -20.81
C HIS A 103 11.97 7.13 -21.83
N SER A 104 10.87 7.74 -21.41
CA SER A 104 9.69 7.96 -22.26
C SER A 104 10.01 8.80 -23.50
N THR A 105 10.89 9.80 -23.33
CA THR A 105 11.33 10.74 -24.37
C THR A 105 12.49 10.21 -25.25
N SER A 106 13.09 9.07 -24.89
CA SER A 106 14.22 8.49 -25.63
C SER A 106 13.83 8.04 -27.05
N MET A 107 14.76 8.08 -28.00
CA MET A 107 14.51 7.72 -29.42
C MET A 107 14.87 6.25 -29.75
N ILE A 108 15.07 5.40 -28.74
CA ILE A 108 15.44 3.98 -28.94
C ILE A 108 14.24 3.11 -29.38
N PRO A 109 14.47 1.93 -30.00
CA PRO A 109 13.39 1.02 -30.41
C PRO A 109 12.49 0.56 -29.26
N PHE A 110 11.20 0.42 -29.53
CA PHE A 110 10.15 0.14 -28.54
C PHE A 110 10.36 -1.15 -27.72
N GLU A 111 10.85 -2.23 -28.34
CA GLU A 111 11.11 -3.50 -27.63
C GLU A 111 12.27 -3.38 -26.63
N SER A 112 13.37 -2.72 -27.02
CA SER A 112 14.51 -2.46 -26.13
C SER A 112 14.12 -1.55 -24.97
N LYS A 113 13.22 -0.58 -25.22
CA LYS A 113 12.64 0.27 -24.17
C LYS A 113 11.93 -0.55 -23.09
N ARG A 114 11.14 -1.55 -23.49
CA ARG A 114 10.32 -2.31 -22.54
C ARG A 114 11.16 -3.10 -21.54
N ILE A 115 12.19 -3.79 -22.00
CA ILE A 115 13.07 -4.62 -21.15
C ILE A 115 13.83 -3.74 -20.16
N ASP A 116 14.47 -2.67 -20.65
CA ASP A 116 15.22 -1.74 -19.81
C ASP A 116 14.29 -1.07 -18.78
N PHE A 117 13.07 -0.70 -19.20
CA PHE A 117 12.09 -0.08 -18.33
C PHE A 117 11.66 -1.00 -17.17
N GLN A 118 11.28 -2.23 -17.47
CA GLN A 118 10.87 -3.19 -16.45
C GLN A 118 12.01 -3.40 -15.46
N GLN A 119 13.24 -3.60 -15.95
CA GLN A 119 14.41 -3.76 -15.09
C GLN A 119 14.59 -2.55 -14.14
N ILE A 120 14.50 -1.32 -14.64
CA ILE A 120 14.63 -0.10 -13.83
C ILE A 120 13.54 -0.03 -12.76
N VAL A 121 12.28 -0.29 -13.14
CA VAL A 121 11.15 -0.23 -12.21
C VAL A 121 11.32 -1.27 -11.11
N TYR A 122 11.59 -2.53 -11.44
CA TYR A 122 11.75 -3.58 -10.44
C TYR A 122 12.96 -3.33 -9.53
N SER A 123 14.08 -2.84 -10.07
CA SER A 123 15.30 -2.54 -9.29
C SER A 123 15.13 -1.44 -8.24
N ILE A 124 14.11 -0.58 -8.34
CA ILE A 124 13.86 0.47 -7.33
C ILE A 124 12.61 0.20 -6.51
N ILE A 125 11.51 -0.24 -7.14
CA ILE A 125 10.23 -0.38 -6.46
C ILE A 125 10.27 -1.45 -5.37
N ASP A 126 10.90 -2.59 -5.62
CA ASP A 126 10.96 -3.67 -4.62
C ASP A 126 11.77 -3.26 -3.38
N PRO A 127 12.97 -2.66 -3.52
CA PRO A 127 13.69 -2.06 -2.40
C PRO A 127 12.92 -0.96 -1.67
N LEU A 128 12.15 -0.12 -2.39
CA LEU A 128 11.31 0.90 -1.76
C LEU A 128 10.19 0.29 -0.92
N LEU A 129 9.50 -0.73 -1.44
CA LEU A 129 8.47 -1.45 -0.69
C LEU A 129 9.07 -2.14 0.54
N GLN A 130 10.24 -2.76 0.40
CA GLN A 130 10.96 -3.37 1.51
C GLN A 130 11.36 -2.34 2.57
N MET A 131 11.90 -1.19 2.17
CA MET A 131 12.21 -0.08 3.08
C MET A 131 10.97 0.38 3.84
N CYS A 132 9.82 0.53 3.15
CA CYS A 132 8.56 0.91 3.80
C CYS A 132 8.13 -0.13 4.83
N ALA A 133 8.19 -1.42 4.49
CA ALA A 133 7.85 -2.51 5.40
C ALA A 133 8.76 -2.56 6.63
N LEU A 134 10.08 -2.41 6.43
CA LEU A 134 11.06 -2.37 7.53
C LEU A 134 10.84 -1.16 8.45
N SER A 135 10.49 -0.01 7.88
CA SER A 135 10.18 1.21 8.63
C SER A 135 8.95 0.98 9.51
N ALA A 136 7.92 0.35 8.97
CA ALA A 136 6.67 0.08 9.66
C ALA A 136 6.73 -1.10 10.65
N ALA A 137 7.81 -1.89 10.68
CA ALA A 137 7.87 -3.17 11.39
C ALA A 137 7.65 -3.09 12.91
N LYS A 138 7.84 -1.91 13.51
CA LYS A 138 7.64 -1.66 14.96
C LYS A 138 6.33 -0.97 15.29
N LEU A 139 5.52 -0.65 14.28
CA LEU A 139 4.21 -0.02 14.47
C LEU A 139 3.15 -1.04 14.91
N GLY A 140 2.08 -0.54 15.53
CA GLY A 140 0.87 -1.33 15.73
C GLY A 140 0.21 -1.66 14.38
N VAL A 141 -0.68 -2.66 14.38
CA VAL A 141 -1.32 -3.17 13.16
C VAL A 141 -2.02 -2.05 12.37
N VAL A 142 -2.73 -1.17 13.09
CA VAL A 142 -3.47 -0.03 12.49
C VAL A 142 -2.51 1.01 11.93
N GLU A 143 -1.50 1.44 12.70
CA GLU A 143 -0.52 2.42 12.23
C GLU A 143 0.29 1.89 11.02
N MET A 144 0.68 0.62 11.07
CA MET A 144 1.39 -0.06 9.97
C MET A 144 0.55 -0.04 8.69
N ALA A 145 -0.73 -0.44 8.77
CA ALA A 145 -1.60 -0.48 7.60
C ALA A 145 -1.83 0.92 7.01
N VAL A 146 -2.04 1.94 7.85
CA VAL A 146 -2.19 3.34 7.39
C VAL A 146 -0.92 3.84 6.69
N TYR A 147 0.25 3.63 7.28
CA TYR A 147 1.52 4.03 6.69
C TYR A 147 1.78 3.31 5.36
N MET A 148 1.57 1.99 5.31
CA MET A 148 1.77 1.21 4.09
C MET A 148 0.82 1.66 2.97
N ILE A 149 -0.46 1.92 3.26
CA ILE A 149 -1.41 2.46 2.27
C ILE A 149 -0.90 3.78 1.69
N ASN A 150 -0.42 4.70 2.54
CA ASN A 150 0.12 5.99 2.10
C ASN A 150 1.33 5.80 1.17
N CYS A 151 2.30 4.98 1.57
CA CYS A 151 3.51 4.69 0.81
C CYS A 151 3.21 4.02 -0.54
N ILE A 152 2.43 2.95 -0.53
CA ILE A 152 2.07 2.20 -1.73
C ILE A 152 1.22 3.06 -2.67
N SER A 153 0.32 3.89 -2.15
CA SER A 153 -0.47 4.83 -2.98
C SER A 153 0.41 5.86 -3.68
N ALA A 154 1.45 6.37 -3.02
CA ALA A 154 2.40 7.31 -3.62
C ALA A 154 3.23 6.65 -4.73
N ILE A 155 3.68 5.41 -4.50
CA ILE A 155 4.37 4.60 -5.51
C ILE A 155 3.45 4.36 -6.71
N ARG A 156 2.23 3.86 -6.49
CA ARG A 156 1.24 3.60 -7.55
C ARG A 156 0.96 4.85 -8.38
N THR A 157 0.73 5.99 -7.73
CA THR A 157 0.46 7.27 -8.42
C THR A 157 1.64 7.71 -9.27
N THR A 158 2.88 7.43 -8.84
CA THR A 158 4.08 7.73 -9.62
C THR A 158 4.18 6.84 -10.85
N LEU A 159 3.82 5.56 -10.74
CA LEU A 159 3.88 4.61 -11.86
C LEU A 159 2.74 4.78 -12.88
N ALA A 160 1.56 5.24 -12.44
CA ALA A 160 0.33 5.32 -13.25
C ALA A 160 0.42 6.17 -14.52
N VAL A 161 1.44 7.03 -14.65
CA VAL A 161 1.65 7.86 -15.84
C VAL A 161 2.56 7.22 -16.89
N PHE A 162 3.14 6.06 -16.59
CA PHE A 162 4.10 5.39 -17.47
C PHE A 162 3.51 4.13 -18.10
N ALA A 163 3.93 3.81 -19.32
CA ALA A 163 3.55 2.57 -19.98
C ALA A 163 4.25 1.35 -19.34
N PHE A 164 3.67 0.16 -19.51
CA PHE A 164 4.22 -1.13 -19.05
C PHE A 164 4.31 -1.31 -17.52
N THR A 165 3.57 -0.51 -16.76
CA THR A 165 3.49 -0.63 -15.29
C THR A 165 2.23 -1.36 -14.82
N ASP A 166 1.36 -1.82 -15.73
CA ASP A 166 0.02 -2.35 -15.40
C ASP A 166 0.08 -3.49 -14.38
N GLU A 167 0.92 -4.51 -14.62
CA GLU A 167 1.13 -5.64 -13.72
C GLU A 167 1.59 -5.18 -12.32
N LYS A 168 2.48 -4.18 -12.27
CA LYS A 168 2.98 -3.66 -11.00
C LYS A 168 1.91 -2.85 -10.27
N ILE A 169 1.12 -2.07 -10.99
CA ILE A 169 0.00 -1.30 -10.44
C ILE A 169 -1.03 -2.25 -9.85
N GLU A 170 -1.40 -3.32 -10.56
CA GLU A 170 -2.34 -4.34 -10.07
C GLU A 170 -1.84 -4.97 -8.75
N MET A 171 -0.56 -5.34 -8.69
CA MET A 171 0.07 -5.85 -7.46
C MET A 171 -0.01 -4.84 -6.30
N LEU A 172 0.29 -3.55 -6.57
CA LEU A 172 0.24 -2.50 -5.56
C LEU A 172 -1.21 -2.23 -5.09
N GLU A 173 -2.18 -2.29 -6.00
CA GLU A 173 -3.60 -2.16 -5.67
C GLU A 173 -4.09 -3.30 -4.79
N GLY A 174 -3.69 -4.54 -5.08
CA GLY A 174 -3.97 -5.68 -4.22
C GLY A 174 -3.43 -5.51 -2.79
N GLN A 175 -2.21 -4.94 -2.63
CA GLN A 175 -1.66 -4.64 -1.31
C GLN A 175 -2.41 -3.49 -0.60
N ILE A 176 -2.82 -2.45 -1.33
CA ILE A 176 -3.63 -1.36 -0.76
C ILE A 176 -4.97 -1.91 -0.27
N GLU A 177 -5.62 -2.77 -1.06
CA GLU A 177 -6.90 -3.37 -0.71
C GLU A 177 -6.78 -4.26 0.52
N ALA A 178 -5.77 -5.13 0.58
CA ALA A 178 -5.54 -5.99 1.74
C ALA A 178 -5.33 -5.19 3.05
N ASN A 179 -4.55 -4.09 3.00
CA ASN A 179 -4.39 -3.21 4.16
C ASN A 179 -5.69 -2.45 4.48
N THR A 180 -6.47 -2.08 3.46
CA THR A 180 -7.77 -1.41 3.65
C THR A 180 -8.76 -2.33 4.33
N ASP A 181 -8.83 -3.60 3.93
CA ASP A 181 -9.69 -4.62 4.54
C ASP A 181 -9.29 -4.90 6.00
N ALA A 182 -7.99 -4.94 6.29
CA ALA A 182 -7.51 -5.03 7.67
C ALA A 182 -7.99 -3.83 8.51
N LEU A 183 -7.88 -2.61 7.99
CA LEU A 183 -8.39 -1.41 8.68
C LEU A 183 -9.90 -1.40 8.84
N ILE A 184 -10.66 -1.94 7.88
CA ILE A 184 -12.11 -2.12 8.00
C ILE A 184 -12.45 -3.02 9.19
N GLY A 185 -11.77 -4.18 9.31
CA GLY A 185 -11.97 -5.12 10.41
C GLY A 185 -11.56 -4.55 11.77
N GLU A 186 -10.43 -3.85 11.84
CA GLU A 186 -9.96 -3.17 13.05
C GLU A 186 -10.91 -2.03 13.45
N GLN A 187 -11.42 -1.25 12.50
CA GLN A 187 -12.38 -0.18 12.76
C GLN A 187 -13.71 -0.73 13.31
N ALA A 188 -14.24 -1.82 12.72
CA ALA A 188 -15.44 -2.47 13.22
C ALA A 188 -15.23 -3.04 14.63
N SER A 189 -14.10 -3.71 14.85
CA SER A 189 -13.70 -4.25 16.17
C SER A 189 -13.54 -3.13 17.21
N TYR A 190 -12.99 -1.99 16.81
CA TYR A 190 -12.86 -0.81 17.66
C TYR A 190 -14.22 -0.27 18.09
N ILE A 191 -15.18 -0.15 17.18
CA ILE A 191 -16.56 0.28 17.50
C ILE A 191 -17.18 -0.70 18.49
N LEU A 192 -17.18 -2.00 18.18
CA LEU A 192 -17.79 -3.03 19.03
C LEU A 192 -17.13 -3.11 20.41
N LEU A 193 -15.82 -2.89 20.50
CA LEU A 193 -15.11 -2.85 21.78
C LEU A 193 -15.53 -1.64 22.60
N ARG A 194 -15.67 -0.46 21.97
CA ARG A 194 -16.06 0.78 22.65
C ARG A 194 -17.52 0.78 23.10
N THR A 195 -18.36 -0.06 22.49
CA THR A 195 -19.75 -0.29 22.90
C THR A 195 -19.93 -1.51 23.81
N ASP A 196 -18.84 -2.17 24.22
CA ASP A 196 -18.83 -3.42 25.00
C ASP A 196 -19.59 -4.60 24.35
N LEU A 197 -19.77 -4.58 23.02
CA LEU A 197 -20.48 -5.63 22.27
C LEU A 197 -19.53 -6.69 21.69
N LEU A 198 -18.22 -6.41 21.62
CA LEU A 198 -17.26 -7.28 20.96
C LEU A 198 -17.18 -8.68 21.58
N ASP A 199 -17.14 -8.78 22.91
CA ASP A 199 -17.04 -10.06 23.60
C ASP A 199 -18.34 -10.87 23.48
N ALA A 200 -19.49 -10.20 23.56
CA ALA A 200 -20.79 -10.83 23.35
C ALA A 200 -20.91 -11.40 21.91
N TYR A 201 -20.51 -10.61 20.91
CA TYR A 201 -20.48 -11.02 19.51
C TYR A 201 -19.58 -12.25 19.31
N ARG A 202 -18.34 -12.21 19.80
CA ARG A 202 -17.37 -13.32 19.69
C ARG A 202 -17.86 -14.59 20.39
N LEU A 203 -18.56 -14.44 21.50
CA LEU A 203 -19.10 -15.56 22.26
C LEU A 203 -20.27 -16.22 21.53
N ILE A 204 -21.09 -15.45 20.82
CA ILE A 204 -22.14 -15.97 19.92
C ILE A 204 -21.52 -16.70 18.72
N GLU A 205 -20.54 -16.11 18.04
CA GLU A 205 -19.90 -16.75 16.88
C GLU A 205 -19.26 -18.11 17.22
N LYS A 206 -18.70 -18.23 18.42
CA LYS A 206 -18.07 -19.48 18.91
C LYS A 206 -19.06 -20.42 19.58
N HIS A 207 -20.32 -20.01 19.76
CA HIS A 207 -21.30 -20.81 20.47
C HIS A 207 -21.79 -21.98 19.62
N GLN A 208 -21.81 -23.15 20.23
CA GLN A 208 -22.45 -24.34 19.67
C GLN A 208 -23.74 -24.65 20.47
N GLU A 209 -24.78 -25.12 19.77
CA GLU A 209 -26.10 -25.38 20.38
C GLU A 209 -26.05 -26.36 21.59
N ASN A 210 -25.04 -27.21 21.66
CA ASN A 210 -24.84 -28.18 22.75
C ASN A 210 -24.28 -27.57 24.05
N GLN A 211 -23.91 -26.28 24.07
CA GLN A 211 -23.31 -25.61 25.24
C GLN A 211 -24.35 -24.94 26.16
N GLY A 212 -25.65 -25.15 25.92
CA GLY A 212 -26.74 -24.54 26.69
C GLY A 212 -27.06 -23.11 26.27
N ALA A 213 -28.10 -22.52 26.89
CA ALA A 213 -28.60 -21.20 26.53
C ALA A 213 -27.57 -20.08 26.75
N LEU A 214 -27.50 -19.13 25.81
CA LEU A 214 -26.58 -17.99 25.90
C LEU A 214 -26.78 -17.13 27.15
N SER A 215 -28.01 -16.98 27.66
CA SER A 215 -28.30 -16.18 28.85
C SER A 215 -27.59 -16.63 30.13
N TYR A 216 -27.15 -17.89 30.19
CA TYR A 216 -26.40 -18.42 31.34
C TYR A 216 -24.88 -18.23 31.21
N LYS A 217 -24.40 -17.75 30.05
CA LYS A 217 -22.97 -17.51 29.86
C LYS A 217 -22.55 -16.19 30.51
N PRO A 218 -21.36 -16.13 31.14
CA PRO A 218 -20.85 -14.89 31.71
C PRO A 218 -20.78 -13.76 30.66
N GLY A 219 -21.25 -12.57 31.01
CA GLY A 219 -21.28 -11.40 30.13
C GLY A 219 -22.45 -11.35 29.14
N MET A 220 -23.31 -12.37 29.11
CA MET A 220 -24.53 -12.42 28.30
C MET A 220 -25.80 -12.24 29.11
N ASP A 221 -25.69 -11.83 30.38
CA ASP A 221 -26.86 -11.53 31.18
C ASP A 221 -27.55 -10.24 30.69
N MET A 222 -28.83 -10.12 31.05
CA MET A 222 -29.69 -9.01 30.62
C MET A 222 -29.17 -7.63 31.07
N ILE A 223 -28.51 -7.53 32.22
CA ILE A 223 -28.02 -6.25 32.75
C ILE A 223 -26.81 -5.80 31.93
N THR A 224 -25.86 -6.71 31.71
CA THR A 224 -24.66 -6.46 30.90
C THR A 224 -25.02 -6.08 29.47
N LEU A 225 -25.90 -6.84 28.81
CA LEU A 225 -26.30 -6.55 27.43
C LEU A 225 -27.05 -5.22 27.31
N LYS A 226 -27.91 -4.86 28.27
CA LYS A 226 -28.57 -3.54 28.29
C LYS A 226 -27.57 -2.40 28.45
N ALA A 227 -26.57 -2.56 29.32
CA ALA A 227 -25.53 -1.55 29.49
C ALA A 227 -24.73 -1.35 28.20
N ALA A 228 -24.39 -2.43 27.50
CA ALA A 228 -23.73 -2.39 26.20
C ALA A 228 -24.61 -1.72 25.13
N MET A 229 -25.91 -2.02 25.09
CA MET A 229 -26.85 -1.40 24.16
C MET A 229 -27.02 0.11 24.41
N ASN A 230 -26.97 0.58 25.66
CA ASN A 230 -26.96 2.02 25.96
C ASN A 230 -25.70 2.72 25.41
N LYS A 231 -24.53 2.05 25.46
CA LYS A 231 -23.30 2.56 24.84
C LYS A 231 -23.40 2.52 23.31
N PHE A 232 -24.01 1.48 22.75
CA PHE A 232 -24.29 1.40 21.32
C PHE A 232 -25.22 2.53 20.86
N ASP A 233 -26.23 2.90 21.65
CA ASP A 233 -27.10 4.05 21.35
C ASP A 233 -26.33 5.38 21.31
N SER A 234 -25.27 5.49 22.12
CA SER A 234 -24.37 6.65 22.09
C SER A 234 -23.56 6.67 20.78
N TYR A 235 -23.13 5.50 20.30
CA TYR A 235 -22.53 5.36 18.97
C TYR A 235 -23.49 5.75 17.85
N LEU A 236 -24.73 5.27 17.85
CA LEU A 236 -25.74 5.63 16.84
C LEU A 236 -26.00 7.14 16.78
N SER A 237 -25.90 7.82 17.93
CA SER A 237 -26.11 9.27 18.02
C SER A 237 -24.92 10.09 17.51
N THR A 238 -23.70 9.58 17.69
CA THR A 238 -22.45 10.26 17.27
C THR A 238 -21.45 9.28 16.65
N PRO A 239 -21.69 8.74 15.44
CA PRO A 239 -20.83 7.71 14.85
C PRO A 239 -19.39 8.18 14.62
N ASP A 240 -19.20 9.44 14.28
CA ASP A 240 -17.87 10.02 13.99
C ASP A 240 -16.91 9.95 15.18
N MET A 241 -17.42 10.00 16.42
CA MET A 241 -16.61 9.89 17.64
C MET A 241 -16.01 8.49 17.86
N PHE A 242 -16.48 7.49 17.11
CA PHE A 242 -16.02 6.10 17.20
C PHE A 242 -15.05 5.73 16.07
N THR A 243 -14.50 6.72 15.35
CA THR A 243 -13.46 6.51 14.35
C THR A 243 -12.09 6.37 15.00
N MET A 244 -11.30 5.37 14.60
CA MET A 244 -9.91 5.24 15.04
C MET A 244 -9.11 6.50 14.68
N PRO A 245 -8.35 7.09 15.63
CA PRO A 245 -7.65 8.35 15.38
C PRO A 245 -6.59 8.24 14.28
N GLN A 246 -6.06 7.04 14.00
CA GLN A 246 -5.07 6.78 12.95
C GLN A 246 -5.65 6.96 11.55
N ILE A 247 -6.96 6.73 11.34
CA ILE A 247 -7.61 6.85 10.03
C ILE A 247 -7.47 8.26 9.46
N LYS A 248 -7.37 9.29 10.32
CA LYS A 248 -7.18 10.68 9.88
C LYS A 248 -5.85 10.91 9.13
N TYR A 249 -4.86 10.04 9.34
CA TYR A 249 -3.54 10.12 8.70
C TYR A 249 -3.50 9.43 7.33
N LEU A 250 -4.56 8.73 6.91
CA LEU A 250 -4.66 8.25 5.54
C LEU A 250 -4.75 9.44 4.59
N ALA A 251 -3.88 9.50 3.57
CA ALA A 251 -3.87 10.58 2.60
C ALA A 251 -5.14 10.57 1.72
N SER A 252 -5.62 9.38 1.34
CA SER A 252 -6.78 9.23 0.45
C SER A 252 -8.11 9.36 1.19
N ALA A 253 -8.87 10.42 0.86
CA ALA A 253 -10.23 10.60 1.38
C ALA A 253 -11.19 9.47 0.97
N VAL A 254 -11.01 8.92 -0.24
CA VAL A 254 -11.82 7.82 -0.77
C VAL A 254 -11.63 6.56 0.08
N ILE A 255 -10.40 6.26 0.47
CA ILE A 255 -10.11 5.10 1.34
C ILE A 255 -10.68 5.32 2.74
N ARG A 256 -10.58 6.54 3.31
CA ARG A 256 -11.20 6.85 4.61
C ARG A 256 -12.70 6.63 4.59
N GLU A 257 -13.38 7.10 3.54
CA GLU A 257 -14.82 6.92 3.39
C GLU A 257 -15.19 5.45 3.20
N LYS A 258 -14.40 4.71 2.41
CA LYS A 258 -14.57 3.26 2.25
C LYS A 258 -14.45 2.52 3.58
N ILE A 259 -13.44 2.83 4.39
CA ILE A 259 -13.26 2.22 5.72
C ILE A 259 -14.46 2.54 6.62
N LYS A 260 -14.89 3.81 6.66
CA LYS A 260 -16.06 4.22 7.44
C LYS A 260 -17.30 3.43 7.05
N LYS A 261 -17.66 3.45 5.77
CA LYS A 261 -18.86 2.77 5.27
C LYS A 261 -18.81 1.26 5.51
N ARG A 262 -17.72 0.59 5.13
CA ARG A 262 -17.62 -0.88 5.23
C ARG A 262 -17.53 -1.36 6.67
N SER A 263 -16.89 -0.60 7.56
CA SER A 263 -16.88 -0.93 9.00
C SER A 263 -18.26 -0.80 9.63
N VAL A 264 -19.04 0.21 9.24
CA VAL A 264 -20.45 0.36 9.65
C VAL A 264 -21.29 -0.84 9.18
N GLU A 265 -21.09 -1.31 7.95
CA GLU A 265 -21.77 -2.52 7.43
C GLU A 265 -21.45 -3.74 8.31
N LEU A 266 -20.19 -3.98 8.66
CA LEU A 266 -19.79 -5.07 9.56
C LEU A 266 -20.39 -4.93 10.97
N VAL A 267 -20.48 -3.71 11.50
CA VAL A 267 -21.13 -3.46 12.80
C VAL A 267 -22.63 -3.75 12.73
N CYS A 268 -23.30 -3.42 11.62
CA CYS A 268 -24.70 -3.77 11.40
C CYS A 268 -24.90 -5.28 11.33
N GLU A 269 -24.02 -6.00 10.65
CA GLU A 269 -24.04 -7.47 10.58
C GLU A 269 -23.81 -8.13 11.95
N ALA A 270 -22.85 -7.60 12.73
CA ALA A 270 -22.61 -8.04 14.10
C ALA A 270 -23.84 -7.80 15.00
N TYR A 271 -24.49 -6.64 14.86
CA TYR A 271 -25.74 -6.34 15.54
C TYR A 271 -26.86 -7.30 15.13
N ALA A 272 -27.01 -7.62 13.84
CA ALA A 272 -28.03 -8.55 13.36
C ALA A 272 -27.84 -9.96 13.95
N THR A 273 -26.58 -10.40 14.08
CA THR A 273 -26.21 -11.66 14.74
C THR A 273 -26.59 -11.63 16.22
N LEU A 274 -26.25 -10.55 16.94
CA LEU A 274 -26.64 -10.33 18.35
C LEU A 274 -28.17 -10.33 18.53
N TYR A 275 -28.88 -9.58 17.69
CA TYR A 275 -30.34 -9.45 17.70
C TYR A 275 -31.01 -10.81 17.55
N SER A 276 -30.58 -11.58 16.54
CA SER A 276 -31.12 -12.92 16.26
C SER A 276 -30.88 -13.88 17.42
N ALA A 277 -29.67 -13.87 18.01
CA ALA A 277 -29.33 -14.71 19.16
C ALA A 277 -30.13 -14.35 20.42
N ILE A 278 -30.39 -13.06 20.67
CA ILE A 278 -31.15 -12.61 21.85
C ILE A 278 -32.64 -12.94 21.74
N ILE A 279 -33.22 -12.85 20.54
CA ILE A 279 -34.64 -13.13 20.32
C ILE A 279 -34.94 -14.62 20.21
N ASP A 280 -33.95 -15.45 19.87
CA ASP A 280 -34.11 -16.90 19.85
C ASP A 280 -34.54 -17.43 21.23
N GLN A 281 -35.72 -18.07 21.27
CA GLN A 281 -36.30 -18.64 22.47
C GLN A 281 -35.40 -19.70 23.11
N LYS A 282 -34.54 -20.38 22.33
CA LYS A 282 -33.55 -21.35 22.84
C LYS A 282 -32.57 -20.72 23.84
N ASN A 283 -32.34 -19.42 23.75
CA ASN A 283 -31.39 -18.71 24.60
C ASN A 283 -32.00 -18.17 25.91
N LEU A 284 -33.29 -18.42 26.14
CA LEU A 284 -33.97 -18.25 27.43
C LEU A 284 -33.89 -16.83 28.03
N TYR A 285 -33.86 -15.79 27.19
CA TYR A 285 -34.00 -14.41 27.65
C TYR A 285 -35.44 -14.08 28.02
N SER A 286 -35.69 -13.65 29.26
CA SER A 286 -37.05 -13.38 29.76
C SER A 286 -37.77 -12.21 29.07
N ASN A 287 -37.02 -11.19 28.62
CA ASN A 287 -37.59 -10.04 27.91
C ASN A 287 -36.60 -9.51 26.84
N PRO A 288 -36.47 -10.21 25.70
CA PRO A 288 -35.43 -9.93 24.70
C PRO A 288 -35.60 -8.56 24.03
N TYR A 289 -36.83 -8.14 23.76
CA TYR A 289 -37.13 -6.82 23.16
C TYR A 289 -36.75 -5.64 24.07
N SER A 290 -36.65 -5.86 25.37
CA SER A 290 -36.14 -4.82 26.27
C SER A 290 -34.62 -4.66 26.22
N ILE A 291 -33.89 -5.67 25.70
CA ILE A 291 -32.44 -5.64 25.47
C ILE A 291 -32.16 -5.04 24.09
N VAL A 292 -32.84 -5.53 23.06
CA VAL A 292 -32.70 -5.08 21.67
C VAL A 292 -33.99 -4.43 21.17
N PRO A 293 -34.22 -3.14 21.48
CA PRO A 293 -35.48 -2.47 21.13
C PRO A 293 -35.59 -2.10 19.64
N ARG A 294 -34.46 -2.05 18.91
CA ARG A 294 -34.42 -1.68 17.49
C ARG A 294 -34.15 -2.91 16.63
N THR A 295 -34.78 -3.00 15.46
CA THR A 295 -34.49 -4.08 14.50
C THR A 295 -33.21 -3.78 13.71
N PRO A 296 -32.55 -4.79 13.12
CA PRO A 296 -31.37 -4.57 12.29
C PRO A 296 -31.63 -3.58 11.14
N GLU A 297 -32.82 -3.61 10.52
CA GLU A 297 -33.19 -2.67 9.45
C GLU A 297 -33.29 -1.23 9.96
N GLN A 298 -33.70 -1.02 11.21
CA GLN A 298 -33.71 0.30 11.83
C GLN A 298 -32.30 0.79 12.10
N ILE A 299 -31.40 -0.08 12.58
CA ILE A 299 -29.99 0.27 12.81
C ILE A 299 -29.31 0.68 11.50
N VAL A 300 -29.51 -0.09 10.42
CA VAL A 300 -28.96 0.25 9.10
C VAL A 300 -29.44 1.62 8.64
N LYS A 301 -30.73 1.95 8.81
CA LYS A 301 -31.27 3.28 8.46
C LYS A 301 -30.75 4.43 9.29
N LEU A 302 -30.32 4.17 10.53
CA LEU A 302 -29.75 5.21 11.41
C LEU A 302 -28.29 5.50 11.09
N LEU A 303 -27.60 4.55 10.45
CA LEU A 303 -26.17 4.63 10.12
C LEU A 303 -25.89 4.83 8.62
N SER A 304 -26.94 4.84 7.79
CA SER A 304 -26.88 5.08 6.34
C SER A 304 -26.76 6.55 5.96
#